data_AF-A0A1Q3MWN2-F1
#
_entry.id   AF-A0A1Q3MWN2-F1
#
_cell.length_a   1.000
_cell.length_b   1.000
_cell.length_c   1.000
_cell.angle_alpha   90.00
_cell.angle_beta   90.00
_cell.angle_gamma   90.00
#
_symmetry.space_group_name_H-M   'P 1'
#
loop_
_entity.id
_entity.type
_entity.pdbx_description
1 polymer ?
#
loop_
_entity_poly.entity_id
_entity_poly.type
_entity_poly.pdbx_seq_one_letter_code
_entity_poly.pdbx_strand_id
1 'polypeptide(L)'
;MRFFNKSRIASIILVLSLFAAGCRSQNDESLLTPKEFQQTITATKGTAIVLDVRTPEEFVKGHLDNAINIDWNAGEEAFANQLQHVPKDKPLFVYCQGGGRSAGAVIKLQNMGFTNVQELKGGWVAWNSEFGNSAPAKNWTGMTMEDFQEKLKTDKVVLVDFNAQWCAPCQKMKPFLHEMQKEMGDKLEVIFIDTDQNPDIATLFKIEALPTLMIYKGGVKEWHHLGYMSKDDLIKQVKTHY
;
A
#
# COMPACT_ATOMS: atom_id res chain seq x y z
N MET A 1 23.50 45.30 -70.14
CA MET A 1 22.40 45.23 -71.13
C MET A 1 21.37 44.23 -70.61
N ARG A 2 20.24 44.75 -70.09
CA ARG A 2 18.86 44.24 -70.20
C ARG A 2 18.50 42.76 -69.84
N PHE A 3 17.71 42.68 -68.75
CA PHE A 3 16.38 42.06 -68.62
C PHE A 3 16.13 40.57 -68.24
N PHE A 4 15.05 40.42 -67.44
CA PHE A 4 14.19 39.26 -67.06
C PHE A 4 14.71 38.31 -65.96
N ASN A 5 14.24 38.38 -64.70
CA ASN A 5 12.91 38.09 -64.12
C ASN A 5 12.43 36.65 -64.33
N LYS A 6 12.37 35.87 -63.23
CA LYS A 6 11.22 35.02 -62.89
C LYS A 6 11.27 34.57 -61.43
N SER A 7 10.46 35.25 -60.64
CA SER A 7 9.89 34.78 -59.38
C SER A 7 9.41 33.33 -59.49
N ARG A 8 9.83 32.48 -58.55
CA ARG A 8 9.14 31.23 -58.23
C ARG A 8 8.85 31.23 -56.74
N ILE A 9 7.63 31.65 -56.44
CA ILE A 9 6.93 31.43 -55.18
C ILE A 9 6.84 29.92 -55.00
N ALA A 10 7.64 29.34 -54.11
CA ALA A 10 7.45 27.98 -53.66
C ALA A 10 6.48 28.02 -52.47
N SER A 11 5.25 27.60 -52.72
CA SER A 11 4.18 27.50 -51.74
C SER A 11 4.61 26.68 -50.52
N ILE A 12 4.68 27.33 -49.36
CA ILE A 12 4.76 26.66 -48.06
C ILE A 12 3.38 26.06 -47.80
N ILE A 13 3.23 24.77 -48.07
CA ILE A 13 2.07 23.99 -47.60
C ILE A 13 2.36 23.70 -46.12
N LEU A 14 1.87 24.57 -45.25
CA LEU A 14 1.77 24.30 -43.82
C LEU A 14 0.70 23.22 -43.64
N VAL A 15 1.12 21.95 -43.60
CA VAL A 15 0.26 20.86 -43.17
C VAL A 15 -0.03 21.08 -41.70
N LEU A 16 -1.15 21.75 -41.43
CA LEU A 16 -1.74 21.86 -40.11
C LEU A 16 -2.24 20.45 -39.74
N SER A 17 -1.33 19.62 -39.20
CA SER A 17 -1.66 18.34 -38.61
C SER A 17 -2.58 18.60 -37.43
N LEU A 18 -3.89 18.48 -37.67
CA LEU A 18 -4.92 18.35 -36.66
C LEU A 18 -4.56 17.14 -35.78
N PHE A 19 -3.88 17.40 -34.67
CA PHE A 19 -3.85 16.49 -33.54
C PHE A 19 -5.27 16.39 -33.02
N ALA A 20 -6.01 15.39 -33.51
CA ALA A 20 -7.17 14.87 -32.81
C ALA A 20 -6.64 14.12 -31.58
N ALA A 21 -6.23 14.87 -30.55
CA ALA A 21 -6.18 14.35 -29.20
C ALA A 21 -7.65 14.11 -28.80
N GLY A 22 -8.16 12.92 -29.10
CA GLY A 22 -9.41 12.46 -28.52
C GLY A 22 -9.25 12.54 -27.01
N CYS A 23 -9.99 13.44 -26.37
CA CYS A 23 -10.15 13.42 -24.92
C CYS A 23 -10.83 12.10 -24.56
N ARG A 24 -10.04 11.07 -24.22
CA ARG A 24 -10.54 9.99 -23.38
C ARG A 24 -10.87 10.60 -22.02
N SER A 25 -12.09 10.36 -21.56
CA SER A 25 -12.50 10.71 -20.20
C SER A 25 -11.53 10.06 -19.22
N GLN A 26 -10.97 10.83 -18.28
CA GLN A 26 -10.06 10.33 -17.24
C GLN A 26 -10.66 9.18 -16.43
N ASN A 27 -11.99 9.03 -16.42
CA ASN A 27 -12.69 7.97 -15.68
C ASN A 27 -12.57 6.57 -16.31
N ASP A 28 -12.21 6.46 -17.60
CA ASP A 28 -12.15 5.16 -18.31
C ASP A 28 -10.74 4.54 -18.24
N GLU A 29 -9.68 5.34 -18.06
CA GLU A 29 -8.29 4.82 -17.95
C GLU A 29 -8.00 4.19 -16.58
N SER A 30 -8.73 4.59 -15.53
CA SER A 30 -8.56 4.03 -14.19
C SER A 30 -9.35 2.75 -13.96
N LEU A 31 -10.20 2.28 -14.89
CA LEU A 31 -11.02 1.07 -14.71
C LEU A 31 -10.56 -0.04 -15.66
N LEU A 32 -9.79 -0.99 -15.14
CA LEU A 32 -9.08 -1.98 -15.94
C LEU A 32 -9.81 -3.32 -15.99
N THR A 33 -9.85 -3.97 -17.15
CA THR A 33 -10.24 -5.38 -17.25
C THR A 33 -9.26 -6.28 -16.48
N PRO A 34 -9.62 -7.53 -16.12
CA PRO A 34 -8.70 -8.44 -15.43
C PRO A 34 -7.33 -8.60 -16.10
N LYS A 35 -7.27 -8.66 -17.45
CA LYS A 35 -6.00 -8.75 -18.20
C LYS A 35 -5.18 -7.48 -18.10
N GLU A 36 -5.80 -6.33 -18.31
CA GLU A 36 -5.12 -5.03 -18.19
C GLU A 36 -4.62 -4.80 -16.76
N PHE A 37 -5.43 -5.15 -15.77
CA PHE A 37 -5.09 -5.08 -14.35
C PHE A 37 -3.87 -5.95 -14.02
N GLN A 38 -3.87 -7.22 -14.43
CA GLN A 38 -2.74 -8.13 -14.24
C GLN A 38 -1.46 -7.62 -14.93
N GLN A 39 -1.58 -7.19 -16.19
CA GLN A 39 -0.45 -6.66 -16.97
C GLN A 39 0.13 -5.40 -16.32
N THR A 40 -0.73 -4.49 -15.87
CA THR A 40 -0.30 -3.21 -15.29
C THR A 40 0.31 -3.41 -13.91
N ILE A 41 -0.25 -4.29 -13.06
CA ILE A 41 0.38 -4.68 -11.78
C ILE A 41 1.77 -5.28 -12.04
N THR A 42 1.88 -6.22 -12.97
CA THR A 42 3.15 -6.89 -13.29
C THR A 42 4.20 -5.90 -13.79
N ALA A 43 3.79 -4.91 -14.60
CA ALA A 43 4.67 -3.86 -15.12
C ALA A 43 5.27 -2.97 -14.02
N THR A 44 4.66 -2.93 -12.83
CA THR A 44 5.23 -2.19 -11.68
C THR A 44 6.40 -2.91 -11.02
N LYS A 45 6.70 -4.15 -11.38
CA LYS A 45 7.81 -4.94 -10.83
C LYS A 45 7.80 -5.01 -9.29
N GLY A 46 6.61 -5.14 -8.71
CA GLY A 46 6.42 -5.30 -7.26
C GLY A 46 6.35 -4.00 -6.46
N THR A 47 6.32 -2.83 -7.12
CA THR A 47 6.15 -1.55 -6.41
C THR A 47 4.70 -1.12 -6.25
N ALA A 48 3.75 -1.87 -6.82
CA ALA A 48 2.33 -1.63 -6.68
C ALA A 48 1.82 -2.01 -5.30
N ILE A 49 0.82 -1.26 -4.84
CA ILE A 49 0.01 -1.60 -3.67
C ILE A 49 -1.30 -2.15 -4.20
N VAL A 50 -1.71 -3.35 -3.77
CA VAL A 50 -2.98 -3.95 -4.14
C VAL A 50 -3.89 -3.92 -2.91
N LEU A 51 -5.05 -3.28 -3.01
CA LEU A 51 -6.05 -3.16 -1.96
C LEU A 51 -7.27 -4.02 -2.29
N ASP A 52 -7.55 -4.97 -1.41
CA ASP A 52 -8.81 -5.67 -1.35
C ASP A 52 -9.73 -4.96 -0.35
N VAL A 53 -10.77 -4.30 -0.85
CA VAL A 53 -11.70 -3.54 0.00
C VAL A 53 -12.93 -4.32 0.42
N ARG A 54 -12.85 -5.66 0.36
CA ARG A 54 -13.89 -6.57 0.86
C ARG A 54 -13.78 -6.77 2.38
N THR A 55 -14.72 -7.52 2.96
CA THR A 55 -14.63 -7.87 4.38
C THR A 55 -13.49 -8.87 4.62
N PRO A 56 -12.98 -8.96 5.85
CA PRO A 56 -11.91 -9.91 6.20
C PRO A 56 -12.30 -11.37 5.94
N GLU A 57 -13.56 -11.73 6.14
CA GLU A 57 -14.06 -13.08 5.88
C GLU A 57 -14.11 -13.42 4.39
N GLU A 58 -14.32 -12.43 3.52
CA GLU A 58 -14.20 -12.60 2.07
C GLU A 58 -12.73 -12.75 1.67
N PHE A 59 -11.85 -11.94 2.26
CA PHE A 59 -10.43 -11.94 1.99
C PHE A 59 -9.77 -13.29 2.34
N VAL A 60 -10.05 -13.84 3.53
CA VAL A 60 -9.50 -15.14 3.99
C VAL A 60 -9.92 -16.30 3.08
N LYS A 61 -11.08 -16.22 2.42
CA LYS A 61 -11.54 -17.25 1.48
C LYS A 61 -10.77 -17.26 0.15
N GLY A 62 -9.97 -16.23 -0.11
CA GLY A 62 -9.15 -16.08 -1.30
C GLY A 62 -9.13 -14.62 -1.75
N HIS A 63 -7.96 -14.14 -2.15
CA HIS A 63 -7.69 -12.78 -2.58
C HIS A 63 -6.54 -12.77 -3.62
N LEU A 64 -6.28 -11.62 -4.23
CA LEU A 64 -5.15 -11.48 -5.16
C LEU A 64 -3.83 -11.55 -4.39
N ASP A 65 -2.80 -12.15 -4.97
CA ASP A 65 -1.49 -12.26 -4.33
C ASP A 65 -0.96 -10.88 -3.88
N ASN A 66 -0.47 -10.82 -2.64
CA ASN A 66 0.07 -9.62 -1.99
C ASN A 66 -0.95 -8.47 -1.80
N ALA A 67 -2.25 -8.77 -1.86
CA ALA A 67 -3.28 -7.79 -1.57
C ALA A 67 -3.36 -7.49 -0.06
N ILE A 68 -3.51 -6.22 0.28
CA ILE A 68 -3.78 -5.75 1.62
C ILE A 68 -5.29 -5.62 1.78
N ASN A 69 -5.86 -6.21 2.83
CA ASN A 69 -7.27 -6.03 3.14
C ASN A 69 -7.51 -4.75 3.95
N ILE A 70 -8.39 -3.88 3.45
CA ILE A 70 -8.89 -2.71 4.17
C ILE A 70 -10.39 -2.65 3.92
N ASP A 71 -11.20 -3.14 4.86
CA ASP A 71 -12.64 -3.28 4.67
C ASP A 71 -13.34 -1.92 4.47
N TRP A 72 -13.94 -1.74 3.28
CA TRP A 72 -14.75 -0.57 2.97
C TRP A 72 -16.01 -0.48 3.83
N ASN A 73 -16.57 -1.62 4.24
CA ASN A 73 -17.81 -1.66 5.02
C ASN A 73 -17.62 -1.22 6.47
N ALA A 74 -16.38 -1.10 6.95
CA ALA A 74 -16.06 -0.49 8.24
C ALA A 74 -16.33 1.03 8.28
N GLY A 75 -16.64 1.64 7.12
CA GLY A 75 -16.98 3.05 6.98
C GLY A 75 -15.82 3.90 6.47
N GLU A 76 -16.14 5.03 5.83
CA GLU A 76 -15.15 5.87 5.13
C GLU A 76 -14.05 6.44 6.03
N GLU A 77 -14.37 6.73 7.29
CA GLU A 77 -13.41 7.25 8.26
C GLU A 77 -12.42 6.16 8.68
N ALA A 78 -12.93 4.98 9.04
CA ALA A 78 -12.10 3.82 9.38
C ALA A 78 -11.21 3.42 8.19
N PHE A 79 -11.77 3.42 6.98
CA PHE A 79 -11.02 3.20 5.74
C PHE A 79 -9.90 4.23 5.56
N ALA A 80 -10.20 5.53 5.72
CA ALA A 80 -9.21 6.59 5.55
C ALA A 80 -8.10 6.53 6.61
N ASN A 81 -8.42 6.16 7.85
CA ASN A 81 -7.45 6.06 8.93
C ASN A 81 -6.40 4.98 8.68
N GLN A 82 -6.81 3.81 8.15
CA GLN A 82 -5.89 2.73 7.79
C GLN A 82 -4.93 3.11 6.65
N LEU A 83 -5.31 4.12 5.85
CA LEU A 83 -4.56 4.56 4.69
C LEU A 83 -3.59 5.73 4.97
N GLN A 84 -3.56 6.29 6.18
CA GLN A 84 -2.75 7.47 6.51
C GLN A 84 -1.25 7.30 6.20
N HIS A 85 -0.75 6.07 6.35
CA HIS A 85 0.66 5.73 6.14
C HIS A 85 0.94 5.15 4.75
N VAL A 86 -0.10 4.98 3.93
CA VAL A 86 0.03 4.39 2.60
C VAL A 86 0.63 5.42 1.65
N PRO A 87 1.72 5.09 0.93
CA PRO A 87 2.37 6.02 0.02
C PRO A 87 1.45 6.46 -1.13
N LYS A 88 1.14 7.75 -1.19
CA LYS A 88 0.16 8.32 -2.13
C LYS A 88 0.65 8.43 -3.58
N ASP A 89 1.96 8.35 -3.76
CA ASP A 89 2.68 8.44 -5.04
C ASP A 89 2.83 7.07 -5.74
N LYS A 90 2.57 5.97 -5.03
CA LYS A 90 2.72 4.62 -5.57
C LYS A 90 1.50 4.22 -6.41
N PRO A 91 1.69 3.35 -7.43
CA PRO A 91 0.58 2.71 -8.13
C PRO A 91 -0.29 1.95 -7.13
N LEU A 92 -1.57 2.31 -7.05
CA LEU A 92 -2.55 1.74 -6.14
C LEU A 92 -3.65 1.05 -6.93
N PHE A 93 -3.76 -0.26 -6.75
CA PHE A 93 -4.71 -1.11 -7.43
C PHE A 93 -5.80 -1.51 -6.45
N VAL A 94 -7.06 -1.31 -6.79
CA VAL A 94 -8.17 -1.48 -5.86
C VAL A 94 -9.20 -2.42 -6.47
N TYR A 95 -9.69 -3.35 -5.67
CA TYR A 95 -10.80 -4.20 -6.07
C TYR A 95 -11.68 -4.56 -4.88
N CYS A 96 -12.92 -4.94 -5.19
CA CYS A 96 -13.81 -5.59 -4.24
C CYS A 96 -14.40 -6.86 -4.87
N GLN A 97 -15.55 -7.34 -4.39
CA GLN A 97 -16.17 -8.53 -4.95
C GLN A 97 -16.63 -8.36 -6.41
N GLY A 98 -17.29 -7.24 -6.73
CA GLY A 98 -17.94 -7.04 -8.04
C GLY A 98 -17.90 -5.61 -8.63
N GLY A 99 -17.20 -4.68 -7.98
CA GLY A 99 -17.06 -3.27 -8.42
C GLY A 99 -17.78 -2.22 -7.56
N GLY A 100 -18.82 -2.60 -6.80
CA GLY A 100 -19.62 -1.61 -6.05
C GLY A 100 -18.86 -0.87 -4.95
N ARG A 101 -18.15 -1.60 -4.08
CA ARG A 101 -17.36 -1.01 -2.97
C ARG A 101 -16.10 -0.31 -3.48
N SER A 102 -15.43 -0.91 -4.46
CA SER A 102 -14.19 -0.39 -5.02
C SER A 102 -14.38 0.93 -5.75
N ALA A 103 -15.51 1.13 -6.46
CA ALA A 103 -15.82 2.42 -7.08
C ALA A 103 -15.89 3.56 -6.04
N GLY A 104 -16.53 3.33 -4.89
CA GLY A 104 -16.56 4.28 -3.78
C GLY A 104 -15.17 4.50 -3.17
N ALA A 105 -14.43 3.42 -2.95
CA ALA A 105 -13.07 3.47 -2.43
C ALA A 105 -12.12 4.29 -3.33
N VAL A 106 -12.21 4.14 -4.65
CA VAL A 106 -11.40 4.89 -5.63
C VAL A 106 -11.64 6.38 -5.51
N ILE A 107 -12.90 6.82 -5.44
CA ILE A 107 -13.25 8.24 -5.26
C ILE A 107 -12.67 8.76 -3.94
N LYS A 108 -12.82 7.98 -2.86
CA LYS A 108 -12.26 8.34 -1.55
C LYS A 108 -10.73 8.48 -1.60
N LEU A 109 -10.04 7.52 -2.22
CA LEU A 109 -8.59 7.53 -2.39
C LEU A 109 -8.12 8.74 -3.20
N GLN A 110 -8.77 9.05 -4.31
CA GLN A 110 -8.46 10.24 -5.11
C GLN A 110 -8.62 11.52 -4.29
N ASN A 111 -9.71 11.64 -3.52
CA ASN A 111 -9.94 12.77 -2.61
C ASN A 111 -8.91 12.85 -1.48
N MET A 112 -8.34 11.71 -1.06
CA MET A 112 -7.24 11.65 -0.10
C MET A 112 -5.88 11.99 -0.71
N GLY A 113 -5.81 12.22 -2.03
CA GLY A 113 -4.60 12.62 -2.75
C GLY A 113 -3.77 11.47 -3.30
N PHE A 114 -4.33 10.26 -3.39
CA PHE A 114 -3.68 9.18 -4.16
C PHE A 114 -3.78 9.50 -5.65
N THR A 115 -2.64 9.62 -6.32
CA THR A 115 -2.58 10.15 -7.70
C THR A 115 -2.58 9.09 -8.78
N ASN A 116 -2.37 7.82 -8.43
CA ASN A 116 -2.29 6.70 -9.36
C ASN A 116 -3.16 5.53 -8.89
N VAL A 117 -4.48 5.69 -8.98
CA VAL A 117 -5.47 4.71 -8.51
C VAL A 117 -6.11 4.01 -9.70
N GLN A 118 -6.10 2.68 -9.71
CA GLN A 118 -6.64 1.84 -10.77
C GLN A 118 -7.56 0.77 -10.17
N GLU A 119 -8.77 0.67 -10.69
CA GLU A 119 -9.81 -0.26 -10.25
C GLU A 119 -9.87 -1.50 -11.13
N LEU A 120 -10.08 -2.66 -10.50
CA LEU A 120 -10.42 -3.89 -11.23
C LEU A 120 -11.90 -3.92 -11.61
N LYS A 121 -12.17 -3.80 -12.91
CA LYS A 121 -13.52 -3.91 -13.47
C LYS A 121 -14.14 -5.27 -13.18
N GLY A 122 -15.29 -5.26 -12.51
CA GLY A 122 -16.02 -6.46 -12.12
C GLY A 122 -15.41 -7.21 -10.93
N GLY A 123 -14.36 -6.66 -10.31
CA GLY A 123 -13.77 -7.16 -9.06
C GLY A 123 -13.29 -8.61 -9.10
N TRP A 124 -13.25 -9.22 -7.92
CA TRP A 124 -12.86 -10.60 -7.68
C TRP A 124 -13.65 -11.61 -8.54
N VAL A 125 -14.95 -11.36 -8.78
CA VAL A 125 -15.79 -12.22 -9.63
C VAL A 125 -15.27 -12.25 -11.07
N ALA A 126 -15.00 -11.09 -11.66
CA ALA A 126 -14.45 -11.01 -13.01
C ALA A 126 -13.03 -11.60 -13.09
N TRP A 127 -12.21 -11.37 -12.06
CA TRP A 127 -10.87 -11.96 -11.98
C TRP A 127 -10.90 -13.49 -12.00
N ASN A 128 -11.70 -14.10 -11.11
CA ASN A 128 -11.79 -15.56 -11.05
C ASN A 128 -12.40 -16.16 -12.31
N SER A 129 -13.32 -15.44 -12.97
CA SER A 129 -13.84 -15.87 -14.27
C SER A 129 -12.77 -15.88 -15.36
N GLU A 130 -11.78 -14.98 -15.30
CA GLU A 130 -10.72 -14.88 -16.32
C GLU A 130 -9.55 -15.84 -16.03
N PHE A 131 -9.09 -15.92 -14.79
CA PHE A 131 -7.87 -16.63 -14.42
C PHE A 131 -8.11 -17.96 -13.70
N GLY A 132 -9.37 -18.33 -13.45
CA GLY A 132 -9.72 -19.40 -12.51
C GLY A 132 -9.56 -18.93 -11.07
N ASN A 133 -9.96 -19.77 -10.10
CA ASN A 133 -9.73 -19.47 -8.69
C ASN A 133 -8.24 -19.20 -8.49
N SER A 134 -7.87 -17.92 -8.31
CA SER A 134 -6.54 -17.52 -7.82
C SER A 134 -6.20 -18.46 -6.68
N ALA A 135 -5.00 -19.03 -6.70
CA ALA A 135 -4.58 -20.04 -5.73
C ALA A 135 -5.07 -19.67 -4.32
N PRO A 136 -5.58 -20.62 -3.51
CA PRO A 136 -6.00 -20.31 -2.15
C PRO A 136 -4.87 -19.53 -1.48
N ALA A 137 -5.24 -18.43 -0.81
CA ALA A 137 -4.33 -17.54 -0.09
C ALA A 137 -3.17 -18.38 0.47
N LYS A 138 -1.96 -18.17 -0.08
CA LYS A 138 -0.73 -18.84 0.34
C LYS A 138 -0.79 -18.97 1.86
N ASN A 139 -0.85 -20.20 2.41
CA ASN A 139 -1.11 -20.47 3.83
C ASN A 139 -0.44 -19.41 4.72
N TRP A 140 -1.19 -18.38 5.06
CA TRP A 140 -0.63 -17.14 5.58
C TRP A 140 -0.55 -17.29 7.08
N THR A 141 0.67 -17.38 7.60
CA THR A 141 0.94 -17.48 9.04
C THR A 141 1.26 -16.13 9.68
N GLY A 142 1.22 -15.05 8.88
CA GLY A 142 1.45 -13.67 9.34
C GLY A 142 0.20 -12.96 9.86
N MET A 143 0.39 -11.73 10.31
CA MET A 143 -0.64 -10.76 10.71
C MET A 143 -1.25 -10.08 9.48
N THR A 144 -2.54 -9.75 9.51
CA THR A 144 -3.17 -8.90 8.49
C THR A 144 -2.96 -7.41 8.78
N MET A 145 -3.23 -6.53 7.80
CA MET A 145 -3.20 -5.09 8.06
C MET A 145 -4.24 -4.66 9.09
N GLU A 146 -5.43 -5.27 9.06
CA GLU A 146 -6.47 -5.01 10.03
C GLU A 146 -6.03 -5.41 11.44
N ASP A 147 -5.45 -6.61 11.61
CA ASP A 147 -4.90 -7.04 12.90
C ASP A 147 -3.83 -6.07 13.42
N PHE A 148 -2.96 -5.58 12.52
CA PHE A 148 -1.94 -4.60 12.87
C PHE A 148 -2.57 -3.29 13.34
N GLN A 149 -3.53 -2.76 12.59
CA GLN A 149 -4.24 -1.52 12.93
C GLN A 149 -5.04 -1.66 14.23
N GLU A 150 -5.67 -2.80 14.46
CA GLU A 150 -6.38 -3.08 15.72
C GLU A 150 -5.42 -3.05 16.91
N LYS A 151 -4.22 -3.60 16.77
CA LYS A 151 -3.18 -3.52 17.81
C LYS A 151 -2.68 -2.10 18.07
N LEU A 152 -2.82 -1.18 17.12
CA LEU A 152 -2.50 0.24 17.33
C LEU A 152 -3.58 1.01 18.11
N LYS A 153 -4.80 0.46 18.24
CA LYS A 153 -5.91 1.08 18.99
C LYS A 153 -5.76 0.86 20.49
N THR A 154 -4.84 1.59 21.10
CA THR A 154 -4.58 1.52 22.53
C THR A 154 -4.05 2.84 23.07
N ASP A 155 -4.27 3.10 24.36
CA ASP A 155 -3.68 4.25 25.07
C ASP A 155 -2.20 4.04 25.42
N LYS A 156 -1.72 2.79 25.31
CA LYS A 156 -0.32 2.42 25.49
C LYS A 156 0.55 3.07 24.41
N VAL A 157 1.83 3.28 24.73
CA VAL A 157 2.83 3.46 23.67
C VAL A 157 3.01 2.12 22.98
N VAL A 158 3.01 2.09 21.65
CA VAL A 158 3.23 0.87 20.88
C VAL A 158 4.60 0.95 20.21
N LEU A 159 5.50 0.01 20.53
CA LEU A 159 6.77 -0.17 19.84
C LEU A 159 6.63 -1.32 18.83
N VAL A 160 6.84 -1.03 17.55
CA VAL A 160 6.81 -2.03 16.48
C VAL A 160 8.24 -2.38 16.10
N ASP A 161 8.59 -3.67 16.19
CA ASP A 161 9.87 -4.26 15.77
C ASP A 161 9.69 -5.04 14.47
N PHE A 162 10.10 -4.44 13.35
CA PHE A 162 10.23 -5.14 12.08
C PHE A 162 11.53 -5.93 12.08
N ASN A 163 11.41 -7.26 12.01
CA ASN A 163 12.50 -8.22 12.20
C ASN A 163 12.45 -9.38 11.19
N ALA A 164 13.40 -10.30 11.28
CA ALA A 164 13.39 -11.58 10.57
C ALA A 164 14.21 -12.62 11.34
N GLN A 165 13.98 -13.91 11.11
CA GLN A 165 14.68 -14.99 11.82
C GLN A 165 16.20 -14.98 11.58
N TRP A 166 16.64 -14.62 10.37
CA TRP A 166 18.05 -14.55 9.97
C TRP A 166 18.75 -13.25 10.39
N CYS A 167 18.03 -12.28 10.97
CA CYS A 167 18.60 -11.00 11.40
C CYS A 167 19.24 -11.11 12.80
N ALA A 168 20.56 -11.28 12.86
CA ALA A 168 21.28 -11.43 14.13
C ALA A 168 21.11 -10.24 15.11
N PRO A 169 21.15 -8.96 14.68
CA PRO A 169 20.83 -7.85 15.57
C PRO A 169 19.40 -7.93 16.13
N CYS A 170 18.41 -8.32 15.32
CA CYS A 170 17.02 -8.49 15.77
C CYS A 170 16.92 -9.57 16.86
N GLN A 171 17.60 -10.71 16.67
CA GLN A 171 17.64 -11.79 17.66
C GLN A 171 18.28 -11.35 18.98
N LYS A 172 19.27 -10.45 18.94
CA LYS A 172 19.85 -9.85 20.15
C LYS A 172 18.88 -8.91 20.87
N MET A 173 18.01 -8.23 20.13
CA MET A 173 17.04 -7.27 20.69
C MET A 173 15.82 -7.93 21.32
N LYS A 174 15.33 -9.01 20.68
CA LYS A 174 14.10 -9.69 21.05
C LYS A 174 13.96 -10.03 22.55
N PRO A 175 14.98 -10.57 23.25
CA PRO A 175 14.86 -10.88 24.68
C PRO A 175 14.57 -9.66 25.54
N PHE A 176 15.27 -8.55 25.30
CA PHE A 176 15.06 -7.35 26.11
C PHE A 176 13.81 -6.58 25.69
N LEU A 177 13.33 -6.72 24.45
CA LEU A 177 12.03 -6.16 24.03
C LEU A 177 10.87 -6.83 24.78
N HIS A 178 10.92 -8.16 24.93
CA HIS A 178 9.97 -8.88 25.80
C HIS A 178 10.09 -8.46 27.26
N GLU A 179 11.31 -8.25 27.76
CA GLU A 179 11.56 -7.77 29.11
C GLU A 179 10.98 -6.36 29.33
N MET A 180 11.20 -5.44 28.39
CA MET A 180 10.63 -4.09 28.41
C MET A 180 9.10 -4.12 28.47
N GLN A 181 8.45 -4.93 27.63
CA GLN A 181 7.00 -5.06 27.65
C GLN A 181 6.50 -5.53 29.03
N LYS A 182 7.21 -6.49 29.65
CA LYS A 182 6.88 -6.99 30.99
C LYS A 182 7.10 -5.93 32.08
N GLU A 183 8.23 -5.22 32.06
CA GLU A 183 8.58 -4.20 33.06
C GLU A 183 7.68 -2.96 32.97
N MET A 184 7.28 -2.58 31.76
CA MET A 184 6.53 -1.35 31.49
C MET A 184 5.01 -1.59 31.49
N GLY A 185 4.57 -2.85 31.39
CA GLY A 185 3.21 -3.30 31.65
C GLY A 185 2.17 -2.50 30.85
N ASP A 186 1.31 -1.76 31.56
CA ASP A 186 0.23 -1.00 30.93
C ASP A 186 0.68 0.29 30.23
N LYS A 187 1.98 0.56 30.16
CA LYS A 187 2.52 1.72 29.44
C LYS A 187 3.04 1.38 28.05
N LEU A 188 3.38 0.11 27.78
CA LEU A 188 4.03 -0.32 26.54
C LEU A 188 3.41 -1.61 26.01
N GLU A 189 3.08 -1.61 24.73
CA GLU A 189 2.84 -2.80 23.91
C GLU A 189 3.99 -2.94 22.90
N VAL A 190 4.52 -4.15 22.70
CA VAL A 190 5.52 -4.43 21.66
C VAL A 190 4.92 -5.36 20.61
N ILE A 191 4.89 -4.89 19.37
CA ILE A 191 4.44 -5.68 18.21
C ILE A 191 5.68 -6.15 17.46
N PHE A 192 5.82 -7.47 17.28
CA PHE A 192 6.88 -8.08 16.48
C PHE A 192 6.33 -8.42 15.09
N ILE A 193 6.95 -7.89 14.04
CA ILE A 193 6.57 -8.14 12.65
C ILE A 193 7.75 -8.79 11.94
N ASP A 194 7.64 -10.10 11.73
CA ASP A 194 8.59 -10.84 10.89
C ASP A 194 8.31 -10.49 9.42
N THR A 195 9.22 -9.79 8.75
CA THR A 195 8.99 -9.30 7.39
C THR A 195 8.89 -10.40 6.34
N ASP A 196 9.48 -11.58 6.61
CA ASP A 196 9.37 -12.73 5.70
C ASP A 196 7.97 -13.34 5.77
N GLN A 197 7.33 -13.27 6.93
CA GLN A 197 5.95 -13.73 7.15
C GLN A 197 4.90 -12.66 6.85
N ASN A 198 5.30 -11.39 6.78
CA ASN A 198 4.41 -10.24 6.58
C ASN A 198 4.92 -9.31 5.45
N PRO A 199 5.16 -9.83 4.23
CA PRO A 199 5.78 -9.06 3.14
C PRO A 199 4.95 -7.84 2.72
N ASP A 200 3.61 -7.93 2.80
CA ASP A 200 2.71 -6.85 2.41
C ASP A 200 2.78 -5.68 3.40
N ILE A 201 2.82 -5.98 4.70
CA ILE A 201 3.04 -4.98 5.76
C ILE A 201 4.44 -4.37 5.58
N ALA A 202 5.48 -5.18 5.41
CA ALA A 202 6.84 -4.69 5.22
C ALA A 202 6.96 -3.75 4.02
N THR A 203 6.32 -4.10 2.90
CA THR A 203 6.29 -3.27 1.69
C THR A 203 5.55 -1.96 1.93
N LEU A 204 4.38 -2.00 2.57
CA LEU A 204 3.58 -0.81 2.85
C LEU A 204 4.33 0.19 3.72
N PHE A 205 4.98 -0.30 4.78
CA PHE A 205 5.74 0.52 5.71
C PHE A 205 7.15 0.87 5.21
N LYS A 206 7.50 0.51 3.96
CA LYS A 206 8.80 0.74 3.32
C LYS A 206 9.97 0.24 4.16
N ILE A 207 9.86 -1.00 4.63
CA ILE A 207 10.92 -1.64 5.41
C ILE A 207 12.01 -2.12 4.46
N GLU A 208 13.04 -1.28 4.29
CA GLU A 208 14.15 -1.54 3.37
C GLU A 208 15.35 -2.24 4.04
N ALA A 209 15.40 -2.22 5.37
CA ALA A 209 16.46 -2.86 6.15
C ALA A 209 15.98 -3.24 7.57
N LEU A 210 16.67 -4.19 8.18
CA LEU A 210 16.32 -4.75 9.50
C LEU A 210 17.49 -4.58 10.50
N PRO A 211 17.17 -4.45 11.82
CA PRO A 211 15.84 -4.18 12.36
C PRO A 211 15.38 -2.77 12.01
N THR A 212 14.07 -2.58 11.84
CA THR A 212 13.45 -1.26 11.79
C THR A 212 12.47 -1.13 12.95
N LEU A 213 12.57 -0.04 13.70
CA LEU A 213 11.76 0.22 14.88
C LEU A 213 10.86 1.42 14.63
N MET A 214 9.60 1.34 15.04
CA MET A 214 8.66 2.46 14.99
C MET A 214 7.91 2.59 16.32
N ILE A 215 7.63 3.81 16.75
CA ILE A 215 6.75 4.06 17.91
C ILE A 215 5.46 4.70 17.42
N TYR A 216 4.34 4.21 17.94
CA TYR A 216 3.01 4.77 17.77
C TYR A 216 2.43 5.19 19.13
N LYS A 217 1.68 6.29 19.13
CA LYS A 217 0.86 6.73 20.28
C LYS A 217 -0.49 7.20 19.74
N GLY A 218 -1.57 6.66 20.29
CA GLY A 218 -2.93 6.97 19.79
C GLY A 218 -3.13 6.64 18.31
N GLY A 219 -2.48 5.57 17.82
CA GLY A 219 -2.54 5.15 16.41
C GLY A 219 -1.67 5.95 15.42
N VAL A 220 -1.02 7.02 15.87
CA VAL A 220 -0.16 7.87 15.02
C VAL A 220 1.30 7.46 15.17
N LYS A 221 2.04 7.36 14.06
CA LYS A 221 3.49 7.10 14.09
C LYS A 221 4.24 8.35 14.54
N GLU A 222 4.86 8.30 15.71
CA GLU A 222 5.59 9.40 16.33
C GLU A 222 7.12 9.30 16.15
N TRP A 223 7.63 8.10 15.87
CA TRP A 223 9.07 7.89 15.76
C TRP A 223 9.44 6.69 14.88
N HIS A 224 10.62 6.77 14.26
CA HIS A 224 11.21 5.74 13.41
C HIS A 224 12.72 5.69 13.63
N HIS A 225 13.28 4.50 13.73
CA HIS A 225 14.71 4.24 13.77
C HIS A 225 15.08 3.00 12.95
N LEU A 226 16.16 3.13 12.18
CA LEU A 226 16.75 2.03 11.44
C LEU A 226 18.01 1.52 12.16
N GLY A 227 18.06 0.23 12.42
CA GLY A 227 19.22 -0.46 13.00
C GLY A 227 19.05 -0.82 14.46
N TYR A 228 20.11 -1.44 15.00
CA TYR A 228 20.16 -1.89 16.39
C TYR A 228 20.15 -0.69 17.36
N MET A 229 19.35 -0.81 18.42
CA MET A 229 19.33 0.13 19.53
C MET A 229 19.44 -0.61 20.86
N SER A 230 20.16 -0.03 21.83
CA SER A 230 20.33 -0.65 23.15
C SER A 230 19.01 -0.62 23.95
N LYS A 231 18.84 -1.55 24.93
CA LYS A 231 17.67 -1.56 25.84
C LYS A 231 17.49 -0.20 26.52
N ASP A 232 18.56 0.37 27.07
CA ASP A 232 18.51 1.62 27.82
C ASP A 232 18.07 2.80 26.95
N ASP A 233 18.59 2.89 25.72
CA ASP A 233 18.22 3.97 24.82
C ASP A 233 16.79 3.81 24.29
N LEU A 234 16.35 2.57 24.03
CA LEU A 234 14.95 2.30 23.69
C LEU A 234 14.00 2.66 24.83
N ILE A 235 14.35 2.34 26.08
CA ILE A 235 13.55 2.74 27.25
C ILE A 235 13.45 4.26 27.35
N LYS A 236 14.57 4.99 27.17
CA LYS A 236 14.56 6.46 27.16
C LYS A 236 13.64 6.98 26.06
N GLN A 237 13.75 6.41 24.86
CA GLN A 237 12.96 6.82 23.71
C GLN A 237 11.46 6.58 23.96
N VAL A 238 11.05 5.37 24.36
CA VAL A 238 9.64 5.05 24.65
C VAL A 238 9.05 5.99 25.72
N LYS A 239 9.82 6.33 26.75
CA LYS A 239 9.38 7.25 27.81
C LYS A 239 9.09 8.68 27.34
N THR A 240 9.59 9.09 26.16
CA THR A 240 9.25 10.41 25.58
C THR A 240 7.83 10.49 25.03
N HIS A 241 7.11 9.35 24.92
CA HIS A 241 5.78 9.25 24.30
C HIS A 241 4.67 8.88 25.30
N TYR A 242 4.93 9.01 26.60
CA TYR A 242 3.95 8.73 27.66
C TYR A 242 2.83 9.75 27.70
#